data_AF-A0A8G2F509-F1
#
_entry.id   AF-A0A8G2F509-F1
#
_cell.length_a   1.000
_cell.length_b   1.000
_cell.length_c   1.000
_cell.angle_alpha   90.00
_cell.angle_beta   90.00
_cell.angle_gamma   90.00
#
_symmetry.space_group_name_H-M   'P 1'
#
loop_
_entity.id
_entity.type
_entity.pdbx_description
1 polymer ?
#
loop_
_entity_poly.entity_id
_entity_poly.type
_entity_poly.pdbx_seq_one_letter_code
_entity_poly.pdbx_strand_id
1 'polypeptide(L)'
;MGTTYANITLKGPKAQDILQELGNQGRSAFVSPTEDDLTTVYEMDSDEGDSTALTDLAEDLSGYFGCPALAVQTLDEELLNYWLYADGELLDTYKSPSQSLDPEGKGNSKSQGGKPELLAQLFNTDATREEIIDILHCPDHDCSFALAVDRHLSLVELLGLPMCSVGFGFCDLDSGEYPEDLDEEDLLRVDEE
;
A
#
# COMPACT_ATOMS: atom_id res chain seq x y z
N MET A 1 -1.56 -20.07 -6.97
CA MET A 1 -2.50 -19.16 -6.30
C MET A 1 -1.59 -18.10 -5.75
N GLY A 2 -1.67 -16.91 -6.32
CA GLY A 2 -0.73 -15.86 -6.00
C GLY A 2 -1.20 -15.08 -4.79
N THR A 3 -0.25 -14.54 -4.04
CA THR A 3 -0.47 -13.55 -2.99
C THR A 3 -1.24 -12.34 -3.53
N THR A 4 -2.34 -12.02 -2.85
CA THR A 4 -3.18 -10.84 -3.03
C THR A 4 -3.31 -10.22 -1.65
N TYR A 5 -3.03 -8.92 -1.53
CA TYR A 5 -3.24 -8.20 -0.29
C TYR A 5 -3.51 -6.73 -0.55
N ALA A 6 -4.16 -6.09 0.41
CA ALA A 6 -4.32 -4.65 0.44
C ALA A 6 -4.00 -4.07 1.83
N ASN A 7 -3.36 -2.91 1.85
CA ASN A 7 -3.11 -2.14 3.07
C ASN A 7 -2.92 -0.65 2.77
N ILE A 8 -2.96 0.17 3.81
CA ILE A 8 -2.82 1.62 3.74
C ILE A 8 -1.72 2.06 4.69
N THR A 9 -0.74 2.81 4.21
CA THR A 9 0.27 3.44 5.07
C THR A 9 0.00 4.93 5.21
N LEU A 10 -0.17 5.40 6.43
CA LEU A 10 -0.42 6.80 6.80
C LEU A 10 0.84 7.41 7.40
N LYS A 11 1.10 8.69 7.10
CA LYS A 11 2.21 9.45 7.69
C LYS A 11 1.70 10.53 8.65
N GLY A 12 1.98 10.42 9.94
CA GLY A 12 1.59 11.40 10.98
C GLY A 12 0.77 10.81 12.14
N PRO A 13 -0.44 10.29 11.87
CA PRO A 13 -1.32 9.84 12.95
C PRO A 13 -0.76 8.61 13.67
N LYS A 14 -1.01 8.53 14.98
CA LYS A 14 -0.57 7.40 15.80
C LYS A 14 -1.53 6.23 15.68
N ALA A 15 -1.01 5.02 15.84
CA ALA A 15 -1.77 3.79 15.72
C ALA A 15 -3.07 3.78 16.55
N GLN A 16 -3.05 4.32 17.77
CA GLN A 16 -4.24 4.41 18.62
C GLN A 16 -5.32 5.35 18.07
N ASP A 17 -4.94 6.48 17.48
CA ASP A 17 -5.88 7.44 16.90
C ASP A 17 -6.55 6.84 15.66
N ILE A 18 -5.75 6.16 14.84
CA ILE A 18 -6.25 5.43 13.65
C ILE A 18 -7.21 4.31 14.08
N LEU A 19 -6.82 3.50 15.07
CA LEU A 19 -7.65 2.41 15.58
C LEU A 19 -9.00 2.93 16.11
N GLN A 20 -8.98 4.04 16.84
CA GLN A 20 -10.21 4.65 17.35
C GLN A 20 -11.12 5.12 16.21
N GLU A 21 -10.55 5.74 15.17
CA GLU A 21 -11.32 6.19 14.02
C GLU A 21 -11.92 5.03 13.23
N LEU A 22 -11.16 3.96 13.01
CA LEU A 22 -11.66 2.73 12.39
C LEU A 22 -12.82 2.12 13.19
N GLY A 23 -12.71 2.11 14.53
CA GLY A 23 -13.81 1.69 15.41
C GLY A 23 -15.04 2.59 15.32
N ASN A 24 -14.87 3.92 15.22
CA ASN A 24 -16.00 4.85 15.03
C ASN A 24 -16.73 4.61 13.70
N GLN A 25 -16.02 4.13 12.68
CA GLN A 25 -16.58 3.77 11.38
C GLN A 25 -17.19 2.36 11.37
N GLY A 26 -17.05 1.59 12.46
CA GLY A 26 -17.53 0.21 12.55
C GLY A 26 -16.74 -0.76 11.68
N ARG A 27 -15.44 -0.52 11.49
CA ARG A 27 -14.58 -1.37 10.65
C ARG A 27 -13.80 -2.38 11.46
N SER A 28 -13.55 -3.55 10.85
CA SER A 28 -12.62 -4.54 11.37
C SER A 28 -11.25 -4.35 10.74
N ALA A 29 -10.23 -4.11 11.56
CA ALA A 29 -8.89 -3.79 11.08
C ALA A 29 -7.79 -4.12 12.08
N PHE A 30 -6.60 -4.36 11.54
CA PHE A 30 -5.33 -4.34 12.26
C PHE A 30 -4.56 -3.05 11.96
N VAL A 31 -3.84 -2.55 12.95
CA VAL A 31 -3.00 -1.36 12.82
C VAL A 31 -1.63 -1.69 13.39
N SER A 32 -0.58 -1.45 12.59
CA SER A 32 0.81 -1.65 13.00
C SER A 32 1.20 -0.66 14.11
N PRO A 33 2.29 -0.93 14.86
CA PRO A 33 2.98 0.12 15.59
C PRO A 33 3.33 1.31 14.69
N THR A 34 3.35 2.51 15.25
CA THR A 34 3.82 3.70 14.53
C THR A 34 5.34 3.79 14.63
N GLU A 35 6.03 3.62 13.50
CA GLU A 35 7.49 3.73 13.39
C GLU A 35 7.85 4.84 12.41
N ASP A 36 8.80 5.72 12.78
CA ASP A 36 9.20 6.87 11.96
C ASP A 36 8.03 7.73 11.44
N ASP A 37 6.99 7.85 12.28
CA ASP A 37 5.75 8.57 11.98
C ASP A 37 4.88 7.92 10.90
N LEU A 38 5.13 6.66 10.57
CA LEU A 38 4.39 5.87 9.61
C LEU A 38 3.63 4.77 10.32
N THR A 39 2.38 4.56 9.92
CA THR A 39 1.52 3.51 10.46
C THR A 39 0.81 2.80 9.33
N THR A 40 0.85 1.47 9.32
CA THR A 40 0.17 0.65 8.32
C THR A 40 -1.13 0.09 8.88
N VAL A 41 -2.19 0.16 8.07
CA VAL A 41 -3.54 -0.31 8.37
C VAL A 41 -3.88 -1.45 7.42
N TYR A 42 -4.39 -2.54 7.98
CA TYR A 42 -4.90 -3.70 7.26
C TYR A 42 -6.37 -3.81 7.60
N GLU A 43 -7.25 -3.54 6.62
CA GLU A 43 -8.69 -3.49 6.85
C GLU A 43 -9.40 -4.59 6.05
N MET A 44 -10.41 -5.21 6.66
CA MET A 44 -11.04 -6.43 6.17
C MET A 44 -11.66 -6.27 4.77
N ASP A 45 -12.51 -5.27 4.57
CA ASP A 45 -13.21 -5.07 3.29
C ASP A 45 -12.26 -4.70 2.14
N SER A 46 -11.15 -4.03 2.48
CA SER A 46 -10.08 -3.67 1.55
C SER A 46 -9.36 -4.88 0.97
N ASP A 47 -9.28 -5.97 1.73
CA ASP A 47 -8.55 -7.20 1.39
C ASP A 47 -9.42 -8.22 0.63
N GLU A 48 -10.72 -8.28 0.93
CA GLU A 48 -11.67 -9.22 0.31
C GLU A 48 -12.32 -8.70 -1.00
N GLY A 49 -12.12 -7.42 -1.33
CA GLY A 49 -12.94 -6.69 -2.29
C GLY A 49 -12.25 -6.13 -3.55
N ASP A 50 -13.04 -5.37 -4.32
CA ASP A 50 -12.50 -4.44 -5.31
C ASP A 50 -11.84 -3.25 -4.60
N SER A 51 -10.91 -2.60 -5.29
CA SER A 51 -10.16 -1.41 -4.85
C SER A 51 -11.00 -0.27 -4.26
N THR A 52 -12.32 -0.26 -4.44
CA THR A 52 -13.21 0.80 -3.93
C THR A 52 -13.17 0.93 -2.41
N ALA A 53 -13.27 -0.18 -1.65
CA ALA A 53 -13.25 -0.12 -0.19
C ALA A 53 -11.92 0.44 0.33
N LEU A 54 -10.82 -0.02 -0.27
CA LEU A 54 -9.47 0.47 0.01
C LEU A 54 -9.32 1.96 -0.31
N THR A 55 -9.80 2.42 -1.48
CA THR A 55 -9.66 3.81 -1.89
C THR A 55 -10.50 4.75 -1.06
N ASP A 56 -11.75 4.36 -0.75
CA ASP A 56 -12.66 5.16 0.06
C ASP A 56 -12.10 5.31 1.48
N LEU A 57 -11.59 4.22 2.06
CA LEU A 57 -10.95 4.26 3.38
C LEU A 57 -9.69 5.14 3.40
N ALA A 58 -8.85 5.04 2.37
CA ALA A 58 -7.63 5.86 2.28
C ALA A 58 -7.94 7.35 2.12
N GLU A 59 -8.97 7.69 1.34
CA GLU A 59 -9.50 9.06 1.21
C GLU A 59 -10.00 9.58 2.56
N ASP A 60 -10.86 8.81 3.24
CA ASP A 60 -11.45 9.16 4.52
C ASP A 60 -10.39 9.37 5.61
N LEU A 61 -9.44 8.43 5.77
CA LEU A 61 -8.37 8.54 6.76
C LEU A 61 -7.43 9.72 6.44
N SER A 62 -7.06 9.90 5.17
CA SER A 62 -6.24 11.02 4.74
C SER A 62 -6.92 12.36 5.03
N GLY A 63 -8.22 12.48 4.73
CA GLY A 63 -9.01 13.70 4.93
C GLY A 63 -9.27 13.99 6.41
N TYR A 64 -9.57 12.96 7.20
CA TYR A 64 -9.84 13.09 8.63
C TYR A 64 -8.59 13.55 9.39
N PHE A 65 -7.44 12.93 9.12
CA PHE A 65 -6.18 13.25 9.80
C PHE A 65 -5.40 14.40 9.14
N GLY A 66 -5.81 14.85 7.94
CA GLY A 66 -5.08 15.88 7.18
C GLY A 66 -3.66 15.44 6.85
N CYS A 67 -3.50 14.20 6.38
CA CYS A 67 -2.19 13.56 6.26
C CYS A 67 -2.03 12.74 4.97
N PRO A 68 -0.79 12.45 4.53
CA PRO A 68 -0.55 11.57 3.39
C PRO A 68 -0.95 10.13 3.70
N ALA A 69 -1.67 9.50 2.77
CA ALA A 69 -2.01 8.08 2.82
C ALA A 69 -1.63 7.41 1.50
N LEU A 70 -0.90 6.30 1.59
CA LEU A 70 -0.56 5.45 0.45
C LEU A 70 -1.32 4.13 0.60
N ALA A 71 -2.37 3.97 -0.19
CA ALA A 71 -3.08 2.70 -0.32
C ALA A 71 -2.40 1.84 -1.38
N VAL A 72 -2.12 0.59 -1.06
CA VAL A 72 -1.47 -0.36 -1.95
C VAL A 72 -2.34 -1.61 -2.06
N GLN A 73 -2.44 -2.12 -3.27
CA GLN A 73 -3.07 -3.42 -3.55
C GLN A 73 -2.17 -4.22 -4.47
N THR A 74 -1.96 -5.48 -4.13
CA THR A 74 -1.40 -6.47 -5.06
C THR A 74 -2.46 -7.48 -5.45
N LEU A 75 -2.45 -7.93 -6.71
CA LEU A 75 -3.39 -8.92 -7.23
C LEU A 75 -2.62 -10.05 -7.93
N ASP A 76 -2.87 -11.28 -7.48
CA ASP A 76 -2.34 -12.52 -8.06
C ASP A 76 -0.82 -12.51 -8.30
N GLU A 77 -0.03 -11.83 -7.46
CA GLU A 77 1.42 -11.62 -7.61
C GLU A 77 1.86 -10.89 -8.90
N GLU A 78 0.95 -10.48 -9.77
CA GLU A 78 1.30 -9.90 -11.08
C GLU A 78 1.09 -8.39 -11.15
N LEU A 79 0.11 -7.87 -10.40
CA LEU A 79 -0.28 -6.48 -10.45
C LEU A 79 -0.02 -5.80 -9.12
N LEU A 80 0.63 -4.64 -9.18
CA LEU A 80 0.75 -3.67 -8.11
C LEU A 80 -0.03 -2.42 -8.51
N ASN A 81 -1.01 -2.05 -7.70
CA ASN A 81 -1.68 -0.76 -7.78
C ASN A 81 -1.37 0.05 -6.53
N TYR A 82 -1.27 1.37 -6.68
CA TYR A 82 -1.35 2.26 -5.52
C TYR A 82 -2.25 3.46 -5.80
N TRP A 83 -2.76 4.04 -4.71
CA TRP A 83 -3.45 5.32 -4.69
C TRP A 83 -2.83 6.19 -3.60
N LEU A 84 -2.48 7.41 -3.98
CA LEU A 84 -1.79 8.36 -3.12
C LEU A 84 -2.73 9.52 -2.82
N TYR A 85 -3.04 9.68 -1.53
CA TYR A 85 -3.89 10.74 -1.02
C TYR A 85 -3.11 11.70 -0.14
N ALA A 86 -3.53 12.96 -0.10
CA ALA A 86 -3.17 13.90 0.95
C ALA A 86 -4.37 14.80 1.24
N ASP A 87 -4.67 15.01 2.52
CA ASP A 87 -5.80 15.82 2.96
C ASP A 87 -7.15 15.37 2.34
N GLY A 88 -7.29 14.08 2.04
CA GLY A 88 -8.47 13.50 1.40
C GLY A 88 -8.56 13.78 -0.11
N GLU A 89 -7.53 14.35 -0.74
CA GLU A 89 -7.48 14.52 -2.19
C GLU A 89 -6.60 13.45 -2.84
N LEU A 90 -7.12 12.81 -3.89
CA LEU A 90 -6.35 11.88 -4.72
C LEU A 90 -5.31 12.65 -5.55
N LEU A 91 -4.03 12.48 -5.21
CA LEU A 91 -2.92 13.17 -5.88
C LEU A 91 -2.31 12.36 -7.02
N ASP A 92 -2.27 11.04 -6.85
CA ASP A 92 -1.69 10.13 -7.82
C ASP A 92 -2.28 8.73 -7.73
N THR A 93 -2.23 8.02 -8.85
CA THR A 93 -2.50 6.59 -8.91
C THR A 93 -1.37 5.93 -9.67
N TYR A 94 -1.19 4.64 -9.45
CA TYR A 94 -0.27 3.86 -10.23
C TYR A 94 -0.82 2.46 -10.46
N LYS A 95 -0.49 1.93 -11.63
CA LYS A 95 -0.73 0.54 -12.00
C LYS A 95 0.50 -0.01 -12.70
N SER A 96 1.00 -1.14 -12.21
CA SER A 96 2.12 -1.83 -12.82
C SER A 96 1.77 -2.45 -14.19
N PRO A 97 2.76 -2.69 -15.06
CA PRO A 97 2.69 -3.76 -16.05
C PRO A 97 2.12 -5.05 -15.48
N SER A 98 1.33 -5.75 -16.30
CA SER A 98 0.98 -7.16 -16.10
C SER A 98 1.23 -7.92 -17.40
N GLN A 99 1.86 -9.09 -17.30
CA GLN A 99 2.12 -9.96 -18.44
C GLN A 99 0.85 -10.64 -18.93
N SER A 100 -0.04 -11.02 -18.01
CA SER A 100 -1.35 -11.62 -18.30
C SER A 100 -2.28 -10.70 -19.10
N LEU A 101 -2.14 -9.37 -18.96
CA LEU A 101 -2.93 -8.37 -19.69
C LEU A 101 -2.39 -8.04 -21.10
N ASP A 102 -1.16 -8.47 -21.44
CA ASP A 102 -0.57 -8.27 -22.77
C ASP A 102 0.19 -9.52 -23.26
N PRO A 103 -0.48 -10.70 -23.36
CA PRO A 103 0.18 -11.96 -23.71
C PRO A 103 0.78 -11.96 -25.13
N GLU A 104 0.40 -10.98 -25.96
CA GLU A 104 0.89 -10.81 -27.34
C GLU A 104 1.98 -9.72 -27.48
N GLY A 105 2.39 -9.05 -26.40
CA GLY A 105 3.45 -8.02 -26.44
C GLY A 105 3.09 -6.80 -27.32
N LYS A 106 1.80 -6.44 -27.39
CA LYS A 106 1.29 -5.34 -28.22
C LYS A 106 1.44 -3.97 -27.56
N GLY A 107 2.02 -3.90 -26.36
CA GLY A 107 2.36 -2.66 -25.67
C GLY A 107 1.25 -2.13 -24.76
N ASN A 108 0.23 -2.95 -24.44
CA ASN A 108 -0.81 -2.61 -23.46
C ASN A 108 -0.38 -2.88 -22.01
N SER A 109 0.79 -3.47 -21.79
CA SER A 109 1.38 -3.74 -20.47
C SER A 109 2.13 -2.55 -19.88
N LYS A 110 2.02 -1.32 -20.40
CA LYS A 110 2.80 -0.21 -19.82
C LYS A 110 2.26 0.16 -18.45
N SER A 111 3.17 0.42 -17.52
CA SER A 111 2.86 1.08 -16.25
C SER A 111 2.10 2.38 -16.50
N GLN A 112 1.07 2.65 -15.71
CA GLN A 112 0.26 3.86 -15.79
C GLN A 112 0.32 4.63 -14.50
N GLY A 113 0.25 5.97 -14.57
CA GLY A 113 0.39 6.82 -13.39
C GLY A 113 1.82 6.79 -12.86
N GLY A 114 2.06 6.97 -11.56
CA GLY A 114 3.41 6.93 -11.01
C GLY A 114 4.11 8.28 -11.02
N LYS A 115 3.83 9.16 -10.06
CA LYS A 115 4.49 10.47 -9.92
C LYS A 115 5.61 10.41 -8.87
N PRO A 116 6.87 10.17 -9.29
CA PRO A 116 7.99 10.02 -8.37
C PRO A 116 8.21 11.26 -7.50
N GLU A 117 7.92 12.46 -8.01
CA GLU A 117 8.09 13.70 -7.28
C GLU A 117 7.16 13.80 -6.07
N LEU A 118 5.93 13.27 -6.18
CA LEU A 118 4.96 13.29 -5.09
C LEU A 118 5.29 12.25 -4.03
N LEU A 119 5.71 11.04 -4.44
CA LEU A 119 6.14 9.99 -3.52
C LEU A 119 7.35 10.44 -2.69
N ALA A 120 8.36 11.02 -3.35
CA ALA A 120 9.52 11.57 -2.66
C ALA A 120 9.13 12.73 -1.74
N GLN A 121 8.28 13.65 -2.19
CA GLN A 121 7.86 14.79 -1.38
C GLN A 121 7.10 14.38 -0.11
N LEU A 122 6.24 13.36 -0.19
CA LEU A 122 5.35 12.97 0.90
C LEU A 122 6.00 11.98 1.86
N PHE A 123 6.74 10.99 1.36
CA PHE A 123 7.27 9.90 2.18
C PHE A 123 8.78 10.04 2.44
N ASN A 124 9.60 10.19 1.39
CA ASN A 124 11.06 10.27 1.54
C ASN A 124 11.72 11.28 0.58
N THR A 125 12.17 12.42 1.10
CA THR A 125 12.80 13.48 0.31
C THR A 125 14.22 13.16 -0.18
N ASP A 126 14.84 12.12 0.36
CA ASP A 126 16.19 11.70 -0.03
C ASP A 126 16.19 10.78 -1.26
N ALA A 127 15.06 10.12 -1.55
CA ALA A 127 14.90 9.30 -2.74
C ALA A 127 14.94 10.17 -4.00
N THR A 128 15.77 9.80 -4.97
CA THR A 128 15.83 10.52 -6.24
C THR A 128 14.68 10.13 -7.14
N ARG A 129 14.30 11.07 -8.01
CA ARG A 129 13.27 10.87 -9.02
C ARG A 129 13.59 9.66 -9.90
N GLU A 130 14.85 9.53 -10.30
CA GLU A 130 15.33 8.44 -11.16
C GLU A 130 15.18 7.08 -10.48
N GLU A 131 15.52 6.94 -9.19
CA GLU A 131 15.37 5.67 -8.46
C GLU A 131 13.90 5.23 -8.38
N ILE A 132 12.98 6.15 -8.11
CA ILE A 132 11.55 5.83 -8.06
C ILE A 132 11.03 5.46 -9.46
N ILE A 133 11.47 6.16 -10.50
CA ILE A 133 11.11 5.82 -11.90
C ILE A 133 11.62 4.43 -12.27
N ASP A 134 12.84 4.07 -11.87
CA ASP A 134 13.41 2.76 -12.19
C ASP A 134 12.61 1.62 -11.57
N ILE A 135 12.04 1.83 -10.38
CA ILE A 135 11.14 0.87 -9.73
C ILE A 135 9.76 0.84 -10.40
N LEU A 136 9.13 2.00 -10.62
CA LEU A 136 7.75 2.09 -11.12
C LEU A 136 7.62 1.79 -12.61
N HIS A 137 8.58 2.22 -13.42
CA HIS A 137 8.50 2.25 -14.88
C HIS A 137 9.56 1.40 -15.56
N CYS A 138 10.21 0.52 -14.80
CA CYS A 138 11.30 -0.36 -15.20
C CYS A 138 11.32 -0.62 -16.72
N PRO A 139 12.41 -0.26 -17.44
CA PRO A 139 12.41 -0.22 -18.89
C PRO A 139 12.06 -1.58 -19.50
N ASP A 140 11.18 -1.56 -20.53
CA ASP A 140 10.48 -2.70 -21.17
C ASP A 140 11.33 -3.97 -21.50
N HIS A 141 12.66 -3.94 -21.41
CA HIS A 141 13.56 -5.05 -21.74
C HIS A 141 14.37 -5.63 -20.56
N ASP A 142 14.34 -5.00 -19.37
CA ASP A 142 15.16 -5.39 -18.21
C ASP A 142 14.39 -5.21 -16.88
N CYS A 143 13.06 -5.34 -16.91
CA CYS A 143 12.26 -5.26 -15.69
C CYS A 143 12.60 -6.44 -14.76
N SER A 144 13.36 -6.17 -13.70
CA SER A 144 13.82 -7.17 -12.72
C SER A 144 12.69 -7.72 -11.86
N PHE A 145 11.54 -7.06 -11.84
CA PHE A 145 10.39 -7.45 -11.02
C PHE A 145 9.54 -8.49 -11.74
N ALA A 146 9.71 -9.75 -11.35
CA ALA A 146 8.85 -10.85 -11.77
C ALA A 146 7.54 -10.87 -10.98
N LEU A 147 7.58 -10.46 -9.71
CA LEU A 147 6.43 -10.42 -8.81
C LEU A 147 6.08 -8.98 -8.39
N ALA A 148 4.80 -8.71 -8.20
CA ALA A 148 4.28 -7.45 -7.69
C ALA A 148 4.80 -7.14 -6.29
N VAL A 149 4.95 -8.16 -5.45
CA VAL A 149 5.50 -8.03 -4.10
C VAL A 149 6.96 -7.58 -4.12
N ASP A 150 7.79 -8.07 -5.04
CA ASP A 150 9.20 -7.64 -5.16
C ASP A 150 9.29 -6.15 -5.51
N ARG A 151 8.39 -5.68 -6.39
CA ARG A 151 8.31 -4.27 -6.75
C ARG A 151 7.86 -3.42 -5.57
N HIS A 152 6.83 -3.88 -4.86
CA HIS A 152 6.35 -3.20 -3.67
C HIS A 152 7.45 -3.11 -2.61
N LEU A 153 8.18 -4.20 -2.39
CA LEU A 153 9.31 -4.26 -1.47
C LEU A 153 10.36 -3.21 -1.80
N SER A 154 10.83 -3.16 -3.06
CA SER A 154 11.80 -2.16 -3.48
C SER A 154 11.29 -0.72 -3.32
N LEU A 155 9.99 -0.49 -3.56
CA LEU A 155 9.38 0.82 -3.37
C LEU A 155 9.34 1.21 -1.88
N VAL A 156 8.97 0.28 -1.01
CA VAL A 156 8.92 0.44 0.45
C VAL A 156 10.30 0.74 1.01
N GLU A 157 11.31 -0.02 0.60
CA GLU A 157 12.71 0.20 1.00
C GLU A 157 13.20 1.59 0.56
N LEU A 158 12.92 1.99 -0.69
CA LEU A 158 13.35 3.28 -1.21
C LEU A 158 12.63 4.45 -0.52
N LEU A 159 11.33 4.32 -0.26
CA LEU A 159 10.52 5.36 0.38
C LEU A 159 10.62 5.35 1.92
N GLY A 160 11.38 4.42 2.50
CA GLY A 160 11.49 4.28 3.96
C GLY A 160 10.15 3.97 4.62
N LEU A 161 9.26 3.24 3.93
CA LEU A 161 7.99 2.80 4.48
C LEU A 161 8.18 1.61 5.43
N PRO A 162 7.23 1.35 6.35
CA PRO A 162 7.31 0.19 7.23
C PRO A 162 7.34 -1.11 6.43
N MET A 163 8.29 -2.01 6.72
CA MET A 163 8.42 -3.28 6.01
C MET A 163 7.18 -4.17 6.17
N CYS A 164 6.45 -4.01 7.27
CA CYS A 164 5.18 -4.69 7.50
C CYS A 164 4.11 -4.33 6.47
N SER A 165 4.24 -3.24 5.70
CA SER A 165 3.30 -2.92 4.62
C SER A 165 3.43 -3.84 3.41
N VAL A 166 4.42 -4.72 3.35
CA VAL A 166 4.66 -5.59 2.19
C VAL A 166 4.22 -7.02 2.48
N GLY A 167 3.40 -7.58 1.61
CA GLY A 167 3.12 -9.02 1.58
C GLY A 167 1.92 -9.48 2.40
N PHE A 168 1.33 -8.62 3.22
CA PHE A 168 0.26 -8.97 4.16
C PHE A 168 -0.95 -8.06 4.01
N GLY A 169 -2.13 -8.69 4.02
CA GLY A 169 -3.44 -8.09 4.13
C GLY A 169 -4.13 -8.46 5.44
N PHE A 170 -5.38 -8.05 5.61
CA PHE A 170 -6.17 -8.37 6.80
C PHE A 170 -6.35 -9.89 6.95
N CYS A 171 -6.66 -10.61 5.87
CA CYS A 171 -6.96 -12.04 5.91
C CYS A 171 -5.73 -12.87 6.32
N ASP A 172 -4.53 -12.44 5.95
CA ASP A 172 -3.28 -13.08 6.36
C ASP A 172 -3.08 -12.95 7.88
N LEU A 173 -3.22 -11.73 8.41
CA LEU A 173 -3.10 -11.44 9.84
C LEU A 173 -4.16 -12.15 10.68
N ASP A 174 -5.43 -12.18 10.23
CA ASP A 174 -6.52 -12.88 10.93
C ASP A 174 -6.34 -14.41 10.90
N SER A 175 -5.63 -14.93 9.89
CA SER A 175 -5.24 -16.34 9.82
C SER A 175 -4.03 -16.69 10.72
N GLY A 176 -3.44 -15.70 11.39
CA GLY A 176 -2.26 -15.84 12.26
C GLY A 176 -0.93 -15.83 11.52
N GLU A 177 -0.89 -15.30 10.29
CA GLU A 177 0.34 -15.07 9.54
C GLU A 177 0.78 -13.62 9.75
N TYR A 178 1.95 -13.40 10.33
CA TYR A 178 2.47 -12.06 10.66
C TYR A 178 3.77 -11.76 9.92
N PRO A 179 4.07 -10.47 9.64
CA PRO A 179 5.38 -10.05 9.16
C PRO A 179 6.51 -10.53 10.08
N GLU A 180 7.70 -10.81 9.54
CA GLU A 180 8.82 -11.40 10.33
C GLU A 180 9.20 -10.58 11.58
N ASP A 181 8.99 -9.26 11.54
CA ASP A 181 9.35 -8.31 12.59
C ASP A 181 8.18 -7.94 13.52
N LEU A 182 6.99 -8.53 13.35
CA LEU A 182 5.81 -8.23 14.16
C LEU A 182 5.17 -9.51 14.69
N ASP A 183 4.81 -9.49 15.97
CA ASP A 183 3.95 -10.50 16.58
C ASP A 183 2.51 -9.97 16.73
N GLU A 184 1.55 -10.86 17.01
CA GLU A 184 0.15 -10.49 17.26
C GLU A 184 0.01 -9.40 18.33
N GLU A 185 0.86 -9.44 19.36
CA GLU A 185 0.83 -8.52 20.49
C GLU A 185 1.31 -7.10 20.17
N ASP A 186 2.02 -6.93 19.05
CA ASP A 186 2.45 -5.61 18.56
C ASP A 186 1.36 -4.91 17.74
N LEU A 187 0.42 -5.67 17.19
CA LEU A 187 -0.67 -5.15 16.38
C LEU A 187 -1.84 -4.70 17.25
N LEU A 188 -2.40 -3.54 16.94
CA LEU A 188 -3.68 -3.12 17.49
C LEU A 188 -4.81 -3.66 16.63
N ARG A 189 -5.83 -4.26 17.25
CA ARG A 189 -7.01 -4.81 16.56
C ARG A 189 -8.28 -4.10 16.99
N VAL A 190 -9.13 -3.81 16.03
CA VAL A 190 -10.53 -3.39 16.22
C VAL A 190 -11.41 -4.30 15.38
N ASP A 191 -12.55 -4.71 15.93
CA ASP A 191 -13.54 -5.54 15.26
C ASP A 191 -14.87 -4.76 15.20
N GLU A 192 -15.67 -5.02 14.17
CA GLU A 192 -17.04 -4.50 14.07
C GLU A 192 -17.91 -5.02 15.24
N GLU A 193 -18.61 -4.11 15.95
CA GLU A 193 -19.53 -4.44 17.06
C GLU A 193 -20.90 -4.99 16.61
#